data_AF-G9K4W5-F1
#
_entry.id   AF-G9K4W5-F1
#
_cell.length_a   1.000
_cell.length_b   1.000
_cell.length_c   1.000
_cell.angle_alpha   90.00
_cell.angle_beta   90.00
_cell.angle_gamma   90.00
#
_symmetry.space_group_name_H-M   'P 1'
#
loop_
_entity.id
_entity.type
_entity.pdbx_description
1 polymer ?
#
loop_
_entity_poly.entity_id
_entity_poly.type
_entity_poly.pdbx_seq_one_letter_code
_entity_poly.pdbx_strand_id
1 'polypeptide(L)'
;DSHRPRAMRALWVLGLCCVLLTFGSVRADDEVDVDGTVEEDLGKSREGSRTDDEVVQREEEAIQLDGLNASQIRELREKSEKFAFQAEVNRMMKLIINSLYKNKEIFLRELISNASDALDKIRLISLTDENALAGNEELTVKIKCDKEKNLLHVTDTGVGMTREELVKNLGTIAKSGTSEFLNKMTEAQEDGQSTSELIGQFGVGFYSAFLVADKVIVTSKHNNDTQHIWESDSNEFSVIADPRGNTLGRGTTITLVLKEEASDYLELDTIKNLVKKYSQFINFPIYVWSS
;
A
#
# COMPACT_ATOMS: atom_id res chain seq x y z
N ASP A 1 -59.47 -3.48 39.18
CA ASP A 1 -60.74 -3.51 38.42
C ASP A 1 -60.43 -3.68 36.95
N SER A 2 -60.81 -4.74 36.24
CA SER A 2 -62.10 -5.48 36.11
C SER A 2 -62.86 -5.04 34.85
N HIS A 3 -62.88 -5.89 33.81
CA HIS A 3 -64.07 -6.32 33.05
C HIS A 3 -63.70 -7.42 32.00
N ARG A 4 -64.65 -8.34 31.79
CA ARG A 4 -64.67 -9.54 30.90
C ARG A 4 -66.13 -10.06 30.94
N PRO A 5 -66.59 -11.08 30.17
CA PRO A 5 -65.98 -11.81 29.03
C PRO A 5 -67.00 -12.04 27.87
N ARG A 6 -66.79 -13.11 27.06
CA ARG A 6 -67.72 -13.80 26.10
C ARG A 6 -67.82 -13.19 24.71
N ALA A 7 -67.99 -13.95 23.60
CA ALA A 7 -67.95 -15.40 23.31
C ALA A 7 -67.89 -15.56 21.76
N MET A 8 -67.63 -16.67 21.05
CA MET A 8 -67.10 -18.04 21.22
C MET A 8 -67.61 -18.85 19.98
N ARG A 9 -66.90 -19.91 19.54
CA ARG A 9 -67.27 -20.96 18.53
C ARG A 9 -66.81 -20.73 17.06
N ALA A 10 -66.67 -21.77 16.20
CA ALA A 10 -65.93 -23.06 16.27
C ALA A 10 -66.17 -23.94 15.00
N LEU A 11 -65.27 -24.92 14.74
CA LEU A 11 -65.25 -25.97 13.67
C LEU A 11 -65.02 -25.45 12.22
N TRP A 12 -64.24 -26.04 11.29
CA TRP A 12 -63.71 -27.40 10.95
C TRP A 12 -64.62 -28.32 10.09
N VAL A 13 -64.11 -28.81 8.93
CA VAL A 13 -64.12 -30.23 8.42
C VAL A 13 -63.51 -30.36 6.99
N LEU A 14 -63.14 -31.60 6.59
CA LEU A 14 -62.24 -32.05 5.50
C LEU A 14 -62.85 -32.15 4.07
N GLY A 15 -61.99 -32.39 3.06
CA GLY A 15 -62.32 -32.97 1.73
C GLY A 15 -61.05 -33.33 0.90
N LEU A 16 -61.07 -34.39 0.06
CA LEU A 16 -59.86 -34.94 -0.63
C LEU A 16 -60.17 -35.74 -1.93
N CYS A 17 -59.18 -35.85 -2.83
CA CYS A 17 -58.91 -36.93 -3.83
C CYS A 17 -59.49 -36.94 -5.28
N CYS A 18 -58.58 -37.19 -6.24
CA CYS A 18 -58.64 -38.11 -7.42
C CYS A 18 -59.47 -37.77 -8.71
N VAL A 19 -59.20 -38.33 -9.91
CA VAL A 19 -57.99 -38.74 -10.70
C VAL A 19 -58.40 -39.42 -12.07
N LEU A 20 -57.49 -39.52 -13.07
CA LEU A 20 -57.63 -40.13 -14.45
C LEU A 20 -58.41 -39.27 -15.49
N LEU A 21 -58.14 -39.17 -16.82
CA LEU A 21 -57.32 -39.85 -17.88
C LEU A 21 -58.01 -40.89 -18.80
N THR A 22 -58.15 -40.55 -20.10
CA THR A 22 -58.09 -41.38 -21.36
C THR A 22 -58.32 -40.45 -22.60
N PHE A 23 -57.45 -40.31 -23.60
CA PHE A 23 -56.97 -41.17 -24.72
C PHE A 23 -57.84 -41.18 -26.01
N GLY A 24 -57.25 -40.78 -27.17
CA GLY A 24 -57.82 -40.81 -28.54
C GLY A 24 -56.83 -40.23 -29.60
N SER A 25 -56.90 -40.63 -30.89
CA SER A 25 -55.72 -40.60 -31.81
C SER A 25 -55.81 -39.86 -33.15
N VAL A 26 -54.77 -39.04 -33.43
CA VAL A 26 -53.90 -38.94 -34.64
C VAL A 26 -54.49 -38.99 -36.07
N ARG A 27 -54.34 -37.87 -36.81
CA ARG A 27 -53.64 -37.68 -38.12
C ARG A 27 -53.69 -36.17 -38.50
N ALA A 28 -52.62 -35.47 -38.92
CA ALA A 28 -51.71 -35.67 -40.07
C ALA A 28 -52.40 -35.30 -41.41
N ASP A 29 -51.99 -34.30 -42.20
CA ASP A 29 -50.84 -33.34 -42.15
C ASP A 29 -51.37 -31.93 -42.61
N ASP A 30 -50.64 -30.84 -42.97
CA ASP A 30 -49.22 -30.54 -43.28
C ASP A 30 -48.98 -28.98 -43.21
N GLU A 31 -47.81 -28.48 -43.66
CA GLU A 31 -47.34 -27.07 -43.83
C GLU A 31 -46.95 -26.23 -42.59
N VAL A 32 -46.10 -25.21 -42.82
CA VAL A 32 -45.10 -24.70 -41.85
C VAL A 32 -44.99 -23.17 -41.85
N ASP A 33 -45.09 -22.55 -40.68
CA ASP A 33 -44.09 -21.58 -40.20
C ASP A 33 -44.17 -21.41 -38.68
N VAL A 34 -43.01 -21.42 -38.00
CA VAL A 34 -42.91 -21.22 -36.54
C VAL A 34 -41.80 -20.20 -36.27
N ASP A 35 -42.16 -18.92 -36.29
CA ASP A 35 -41.40 -17.90 -35.56
C ASP A 35 -42.11 -17.65 -34.22
N GLY A 36 -41.37 -17.84 -33.15
CA GLY A 36 -41.90 -18.06 -31.80
C GLY A 36 -40.81 -18.20 -30.76
N THR A 37 -39.72 -17.46 -30.92
CA THR A 37 -38.65 -17.39 -29.92
C THR A 37 -39.14 -16.68 -28.65
N VAL A 38 -38.99 -17.37 -27.52
CA VAL A 38 -39.23 -16.83 -26.17
C VAL A 38 -38.31 -15.63 -25.92
N GLU A 39 -38.79 -14.64 -25.15
CA GLU A 39 -37.99 -13.49 -24.71
C GLU A 39 -36.68 -13.96 -24.04
N GLU A 40 -35.53 -13.55 -24.56
CA GLU A 40 -34.24 -13.79 -23.89
C GLU A 40 -34.08 -12.89 -22.66
N ASP A 41 -33.52 -13.47 -21.60
CA ASP A 41 -33.20 -12.82 -20.34
C ASP A 41 -32.22 -11.64 -20.54
N LEU A 42 -32.74 -10.41 -20.45
CA LEU A 42 -31.95 -9.16 -20.50
C LEU A 42 -30.96 -9.01 -19.32
N GLY A 43 -30.95 -9.93 -18.35
CA GLY A 43 -30.12 -9.90 -17.14
C GLY A 43 -28.64 -10.24 -17.28
N LYS A 44 -28.06 -10.23 -18.49
CA LYS A 44 -26.62 -10.54 -18.71
C LYS A 44 -25.85 -9.54 -19.58
N SER A 45 -25.90 -8.27 -19.21
CA SER A 45 -24.79 -7.35 -19.48
C SER A 45 -23.52 -7.85 -18.77
N ARG A 46 -22.68 -8.60 -19.50
CA ARG A 46 -21.39 -9.12 -19.01
C ARG A 46 -20.32 -8.01 -19.03
N GLU A 47 -20.62 -6.92 -18.33
CA GLU A 47 -19.89 -5.66 -18.32
C GLU A 47 -19.39 -5.35 -16.90
N GLY A 48 -18.57 -6.28 -16.39
CA GLY A 48 -17.84 -6.18 -15.13
C GLY A 48 -16.54 -6.99 -15.22
N SER A 49 -15.47 -6.52 -14.59
CA SER A 49 -14.08 -6.93 -14.87
C SER A 49 -13.64 -6.64 -16.31
N ARG A 50 -13.51 -5.35 -16.62
CA ARG A 50 -12.69 -4.82 -17.72
C ARG A 50 -12.06 -3.49 -17.35
N THR A 51 -12.83 -2.63 -16.68
CA THR A 51 -12.35 -1.40 -16.01
C THR A 51 -11.11 -1.67 -15.17
N ASP A 52 -11.19 -2.68 -14.29
CA ASP A 52 -10.19 -2.96 -13.27
C ASP A 52 -8.91 -3.52 -13.92
N ASP A 53 -9.06 -4.44 -14.88
CA ASP A 53 -7.94 -5.01 -15.66
C ASP A 53 -7.23 -3.94 -16.51
N GLU A 54 -7.96 -2.99 -17.10
CA GLU A 54 -7.41 -1.90 -17.92
C GLU A 54 -6.84 -0.75 -17.06
N VAL A 55 -7.34 -0.52 -15.84
CA VAL A 55 -6.76 0.41 -14.85
C VAL A 55 -5.46 -0.16 -14.27
N VAL A 56 -5.46 -1.43 -13.84
CA VAL A 56 -4.24 -2.11 -13.35
C VAL A 56 -3.15 -2.08 -14.44
N GLN A 57 -3.48 -2.38 -15.70
CA GLN A 57 -2.51 -2.28 -16.80
C GLN A 57 -1.94 -0.87 -16.96
N ARG A 58 -2.74 0.19 -16.81
CA ARG A 58 -2.23 1.57 -16.82
C ARG A 58 -1.32 1.90 -15.64
N GLU A 59 -1.62 1.40 -14.45
CA GLU A 59 -0.73 1.53 -13.29
C GLU A 59 0.59 0.74 -13.49
N GLU A 60 0.53 -0.46 -14.08
CA GLU A 60 1.72 -1.24 -14.43
C GLU A 60 2.57 -0.57 -15.52
N GLU A 61 1.96 0.12 -16.49
CA GLU A 61 2.66 0.89 -17.53
C GLU A 61 3.22 2.24 -17.02
N ALA A 62 2.56 2.88 -16.05
CA ALA A 62 2.97 4.17 -15.48
C ALA A 62 4.15 4.07 -14.51
N ILE A 63 4.27 2.97 -13.74
CA ILE A 63 5.37 2.76 -12.78
C ILE A 63 6.63 2.29 -13.52
N GLN A 64 7.17 3.14 -14.40
CA GLN A 64 8.49 2.95 -15.00
C GLN A 64 9.59 3.26 -13.97
N LEU A 65 9.85 2.28 -13.11
CA LEU A 65 11.08 2.18 -12.32
C LEU A 65 12.28 2.35 -13.26
N ASP A 66 13.15 3.31 -12.95
CA ASP A 66 14.08 3.89 -13.94
C ASP A 66 14.89 2.84 -14.71
N GLY A 67 14.67 2.78 -16.03
CA GLY A 67 15.35 1.90 -16.98
C GLY A 67 14.65 0.58 -17.31
N LEU A 68 13.52 0.24 -16.68
CA LEU A 68 12.79 -1.01 -16.91
C LEU A 68 11.50 -0.79 -17.71
N ASN A 69 11.16 -1.75 -18.57
CA ASN A 69 9.88 -1.78 -19.29
C ASN A 69 8.83 -2.66 -18.58
N ALA A 70 7.55 -2.51 -18.95
CA ALA A 70 6.44 -3.18 -18.29
C ALA A 70 6.54 -4.73 -18.29
N SER A 71 7.06 -5.33 -19.37
CA SER A 71 7.22 -6.80 -19.44
C SER A 71 8.33 -7.31 -18.51
N GLN A 72 9.44 -6.57 -18.37
CA GLN A 72 10.47 -6.86 -17.36
C GLN A 72 9.91 -6.72 -15.94
N ILE A 73 9.17 -5.64 -15.65
CA ILE A 73 8.54 -5.40 -14.34
C ILE A 73 7.57 -6.54 -13.97
N ARG A 74 6.79 -7.03 -14.95
CA ARG A 74 5.89 -8.18 -14.77
C ARG A 74 6.64 -9.48 -14.48
N GLU A 75 7.66 -9.81 -15.27
CA GLU A 75 8.50 -11.00 -15.05
C GLU A 75 9.20 -10.96 -13.67
N LEU A 76 9.55 -9.76 -13.20
CA LEU A 76 10.11 -9.54 -11.86
C LEU A 76 9.05 -9.72 -10.77
N ARG A 77 7.83 -9.21 -10.93
CA ARG A 77 6.73 -9.45 -9.99
C ARG A 77 6.40 -10.94 -9.87
N GLU A 78 6.38 -11.67 -10.98
CA GLU A 78 6.19 -13.14 -11.01
C GLU A 78 7.33 -13.91 -10.33
N LYS A 79 8.54 -13.34 -10.25
CA LYS A 79 9.72 -13.89 -9.56
C LYS A 79 9.94 -13.36 -8.15
N SER A 80 9.12 -12.42 -7.68
CA SER A 80 9.27 -11.77 -6.37
C SER A 80 8.76 -12.67 -5.24
N GLU A 81 9.45 -12.68 -4.09
CA GLU A 81 8.93 -13.38 -2.91
C GLU A 81 7.87 -12.47 -2.27
N LYS A 82 6.62 -12.94 -2.22
CA LYS A 82 5.49 -12.22 -1.61
C LYS A 82 5.33 -12.57 -0.13
N PHE A 83 4.97 -11.56 0.66
CA PHE A 83 4.78 -11.65 2.10
C PHE A 83 3.53 -10.87 2.53
N ALA A 84 2.78 -11.44 3.48
CA ALA A 84 1.75 -10.70 4.19
C ALA A 84 2.36 -9.97 5.41
N PHE A 85 1.90 -8.75 5.68
CA PHE A 85 2.25 -8.05 6.92
C PHE A 85 1.75 -8.80 8.17
N GLN A 86 2.50 -8.72 9.27
CA GLN A 86 2.01 -9.22 10.56
C GLN A 86 0.79 -8.42 11.04
N ALA A 87 -0.11 -9.06 11.79
CA ALA A 87 -1.37 -8.45 12.24
C ALA A 87 -1.15 -7.19 13.09
N GLU A 88 -0.07 -7.19 13.88
CA GLU A 88 0.41 -6.04 14.66
C GLU A 88 0.74 -4.84 13.75
N VAL A 89 1.41 -5.06 12.61
CA VAL A 89 1.73 -4.01 11.62
C VAL A 89 0.46 -3.49 10.96
N ASN A 90 -0.44 -4.37 10.54
CA ASN A 90 -1.73 -3.99 9.95
C ASN A 90 -2.63 -3.18 10.91
N ARG A 91 -2.59 -3.45 12.22
CA ARG A 91 -3.23 -2.60 13.24
C ARG A 91 -2.52 -1.24 13.35
N MET A 92 -1.19 -1.26 13.38
CA MET A 92 -0.38 -0.05 13.55
C MET A 92 -0.53 0.95 12.39
N MET A 93 -0.49 0.47 11.14
CA MET A 93 -0.72 1.29 9.95
C MET A 93 -2.07 2.02 10.02
N LYS A 94 -3.13 1.32 10.40
CA LYS A 94 -4.48 1.90 10.55
C LYS A 94 -4.55 2.97 11.64
N LEU A 95 -3.84 2.79 12.77
CA LEU A 95 -3.76 3.82 13.81
C LEU A 95 -2.98 5.06 13.34
N ILE A 96 -1.84 4.87 12.68
CA ILE A 96 -1.03 5.97 12.12
C ILE A 96 -1.83 6.76 11.09
N ILE A 97 -2.47 6.06 10.14
CA ILE A 97 -3.29 6.68 9.08
C ILE A 97 -4.45 7.48 9.68
N ASN A 98 -5.20 6.91 10.62
CA ASN A 98 -6.32 7.61 11.27
C ASN A 98 -5.86 8.84 12.07
N SER A 99 -4.75 8.74 12.82
CA SER A 99 -4.29 9.82 13.71
C SER A 99 -3.62 10.98 12.96
N LEU A 100 -2.89 10.67 11.89
CA LEU A 100 -2.19 11.67 11.08
C LEU A 100 -3.00 12.18 9.87
N TYR A 101 -4.22 11.68 9.65
CA TYR A 101 -5.06 12.03 8.48
C TYR A 101 -5.18 13.53 8.20
N LYS A 102 -5.24 14.37 9.26
CA LYS A 102 -5.33 15.84 9.14
C LYS A 102 -3.99 16.54 8.86
N ASN A 103 -2.87 15.88 9.14
CA ASN A 103 -1.51 16.42 9.10
C ASN A 103 -0.62 15.56 8.18
N LYS A 104 -1.13 15.25 6.96
CA LYS A 104 -0.47 14.34 6.01
C LYS A 104 1.01 14.67 5.77
N GLU A 105 1.36 15.96 5.74
CA GLU A 105 2.74 16.49 5.55
C GLU A 105 3.82 15.85 6.43
N ILE A 106 3.45 15.28 7.59
CA ILE A 106 4.37 14.61 8.52
C ILE A 106 5.13 13.46 7.86
N PHE A 107 4.62 12.83 6.79
CA PHE A 107 5.34 11.74 6.10
C PHE A 107 6.77 12.14 5.72
N LEU A 108 6.98 13.37 5.23
CA LEU A 108 8.29 13.82 4.79
C LEU A 108 9.25 14.06 5.96
N ARG A 109 8.72 14.44 7.14
CA ARG A 109 9.50 14.51 8.40
C ARG A 109 10.05 13.13 8.76
N GLU A 110 9.22 12.11 8.72
CA GLU A 110 9.61 10.74 9.08
C GLU A 110 10.61 10.15 8.08
N LEU A 111 10.40 10.34 6.78
CA LEU A 111 11.34 9.85 5.76
C LEU A 111 12.71 10.57 5.86
N ILE A 112 12.73 11.87 6.13
CA ILE A 112 13.98 12.62 6.37
C ILE A 112 14.68 12.15 7.66
N SER A 113 13.94 11.85 8.72
CA SER A 113 14.51 11.33 9.97
C SER A 113 15.14 9.95 9.76
N ASN A 114 14.43 9.03 9.09
CA ASN A 114 14.94 7.70 8.75
C ASN A 114 16.21 7.75 7.88
N ALA A 115 16.26 8.70 6.93
CA ALA A 115 17.43 8.96 6.10
C ALA A 115 18.63 9.48 6.93
N SER A 116 18.38 10.39 7.89
CA SER A 116 19.42 10.86 8.81
C SER A 116 19.95 9.74 9.70
N ASP A 117 19.08 8.87 10.23
CA ASP A 117 19.49 7.71 11.02
C ASP A 117 20.32 6.71 10.20
N ALA A 118 19.99 6.53 8.91
CA ALA A 118 20.77 5.70 7.99
C ALA A 118 22.15 6.30 7.72
N LEU A 119 22.26 7.62 7.62
CA LEU A 119 23.51 8.36 7.41
C LEU A 119 24.40 8.35 8.67
N ASP A 120 23.85 8.60 9.86
CA ASP A 120 24.64 8.51 11.11
C ASP A 120 25.07 7.07 11.41
N LYS A 121 24.28 6.04 11.05
CA LYS A 121 24.70 4.63 11.14
C LYS A 121 25.95 4.33 10.32
N ILE A 122 25.98 4.68 9.02
CA ILE A 122 27.18 4.41 8.19
C ILE A 122 28.36 5.28 8.61
N ARG A 123 28.11 6.52 9.03
CA ARG A 123 29.12 7.41 9.59
C ARG A 123 29.78 6.82 10.84
N LEU A 124 29.01 6.25 11.76
CA LEU A 124 29.56 5.57 12.94
C LEU A 124 30.35 4.31 12.55
N ILE A 125 29.87 3.52 11.58
CA ILE A 125 30.61 2.34 11.08
C ILE A 125 31.97 2.77 10.46
N SER A 126 32.01 3.88 9.72
CA SER A 126 33.24 4.42 9.12
C SER A 126 34.30 4.90 10.11
N LEU A 127 33.98 4.99 11.42
CA LEU A 127 34.98 5.19 12.48
C LEU A 127 35.75 3.90 12.84
N THR A 128 35.32 2.75 12.30
CA THR A 128 35.83 1.40 12.62
C THR A 128 36.14 0.53 11.39
N ASP A 129 35.58 0.87 10.22
CA ASP A 129 35.89 0.24 8.92
C ASP A 129 36.23 1.32 7.89
N GLU A 130 37.49 1.35 7.47
CA GLU A 130 38.02 2.29 6.46
C GLU A 130 37.33 2.14 5.09
N ASN A 131 36.73 0.98 4.79
CA ASN A 131 36.09 0.69 3.52
C ASN A 131 34.57 0.93 3.55
N ALA A 132 33.99 1.31 4.69
CA ALA A 132 32.54 1.48 4.85
C ALA A 132 31.93 2.46 3.83
N LEU A 133 32.69 3.49 3.44
CA LEU A 133 32.25 4.50 2.48
C LEU A 133 32.58 4.16 1.02
N ALA A 134 33.36 3.11 0.72
CA ALA A 134 33.88 2.83 -0.63
C ALA A 134 32.81 2.59 -1.72
N GLY A 135 31.58 2.24 -1.34
CA GLY A 135 30.45 2.13 -2.28
C GLY A 135 29.85 3.47 -2.72
N ASN A 136 30.02 4.54 -1.92
CA ASN A 136 29.59 5.91 -2.18
C ASN A 136 30.18 6.85 -1.11
N GLU A 137 31.07 7.78 -1.45
CA GLU A 137 31.72 8.67 -0.48
C GLU A 137 30.79 9.77 0.08
N GLU A 138 29.68 10.06 -0.59
CA GLU A 138 28.73 11.09 -0.16
C GLU A 138 27.93 10.67 1.08
N LEU A 139 27.64 11.63 1.95
CA LEU A 139 26.69 11.51 3.06
C LEU A 139 25.60 12.60 2.92
N THR A 140 24.55 12.30 2.16
CA THR A 140 23.54 13.27 1.71
C THR A 140 22.13 12.68 1.71
N VAL A 141 21.12 13.56 1.75
CA VAL A 141 19.75 13.22 1.36
C VAL A 141 19.39 14.02 0.10
N LYS A 142 18.79 13.37 -0.90
CA LYS A 142 18.42 13.97 -2.19
C LYS A 142 16.95 13.66 -2.47
N ILE A 143 16.16 14.71 -2.72
CA ILE A 143 14.71 14.61 -2.92
C ILE A 143 14.38 15.09 -4.34
N LYS A 144 13.67 14.26 -5.11
CA LYS A 144 13.26 14.55 -6.49
C LYS A 144 11.74 14.38 -6.62
N CYS A 145 11.08 15.39 -7.21
CA CYS A 145 9.70 15.29 -7.68
C CYS A 145 9.70 14.88 -9.16
N ASP A 146 8.80 14.00 -9.56
CA ASP A 146 8.59 13.59 -10.95
C ASP A 146 7.10 13.73 -11.28
N LYS A 147 6.73 14.87 -11.86
CA LYS A 147 5.33 15.20 -12.18
C LYS A 147 4.76 14.34 -13.31
N GLU A 148 5.60 13.90 -14.23
CA GLU A 148 5.17 13.12 -15.40
C GLU A 148 4.84 11.67 -15.00
N LYS A 149 5.59 11.10 -14.05
CA LYS A 149 5.34 9.75 -13.50
C LYS A 149 4.48 9.72 -12.23
N ASN A 150 4.07 10.87 -11.69
CA ASN A 150 3.39 10.98 -10.38
C ASN A 150 4.19 10.37 -9.20
N LEU A 151 5.52 10.61 -9.18
CA LEU A 151 6.44 10.04 -8.20
C LEU A 151 7.13 11.11 -7.33
N LEU A 152 7.25 10.83 -6.03
CA LEU A 152 8.16 11.55 -5.13
C LEU A 152 9.25 10.59 -4.64
N HIS A 153 10.51 10.94 -4.87
CA HIS A 153 11.67 10.15 -4.46
C HIS A 153 12.40 10.83 -3.29
N VAL A 154 12.72 10.06 -2.25
CA VAL A 154 13.63 10.43 -1.15
C VAL A 154 14.79 9.43 -1.15
N THR A 155 15.98 9.88 -1.51
CA THR A 155 17.20 9.07 -1.61
C THR A 155 18.21 9.48 -0.54
N ASP A 156 18.69 8.52 0.24
CA ASP A 156 19.84 8.69 1.14
C ASP A 156 21.05 7.89 0.65
N THR A 157 22.24 8.35 1.02
CA THR A 157 23.51 7.61 0.84
C THR A 157 23.97 6.97 2.16
N GLY A 158 23.01 6.58 3.01
CA GLY A 158 23.25 5.99 4.33
C GLY A 158 23.72 4.54 4.28
N VAL A 159 23.50 3.80 5.37
CA VAL A 159 23.93 2.39 5.51
C VAL A 159 23.24 1.44 4.54
N GLY A 160 21.99 1.73 4.13
CA GLY A 160 21.16 0.83 3.33
C GLY A 160 20.62 -0.36 4.13
N MET A 161 19.91 -1.27 3.47
CA MET A 161 19.38 -2.52 4.05
C MET A 161 19.71 -3.71 3.15
N THR A 162 20.02 -4.85 3.79
CA THR A 162 20.08 -6.17 3.15
C THR A 162 18.67 -6.72 2.85
N ARG A 163 18.58 -7.81 2.09
CA ARG A 163 17.32 -8.53 1.83
C ARG A 163 16.61 -8.96 3.12
N GLU A 164 17.34 -9.49 4.09
CA GLU A 164 16.76 -9.89 5.38
C GLU A 164 16.21 -8.66 6.11
N GLU A 165 16.96 -7.56 6.13
CA GLU A 165 16.54 -6.32 6.79
C GLU A 165 15.32 -5.66 6.12
N LEU A 166 15.17 -5.74 4.79
CA LEU A 166 13.96 -5.26 4.12
C LEU A 166 12.72 -6.05 4.57
N VAL A 167 12.77 -7.38 4.54
CA VAL A 167 11.66 -8.25 4.99
C VAL A 167 11.37 -8.05 6.48
N LYS A 168 12.42 -7.96 7.30
CA LYS A 168 12.34 -7.88 8.76
C LYS A 168 11.91 -6.51 9.25
N ASN A 169 12.59 -5.44 8.84
CA ASN A 169 12.36 -4.10 9.39
C ASN A 169 11.06 -3.47 8.83
N LEU A 170 10.72 -3.73 7.57
CA LEU A 170 9.52 -3.16 6.92
C LEU A 170 8.30 -4.09 7.01
N GLY A 171 8.49 -5.41 7.09
CA GLY A 171 7.39 -6.39 7.22
C GLY A 171 7.09 -6.90 8.62
N THR A 172 8.07 -6.83 9.54
CA THR A 172 8.16 -7.71 10.72
C THR A 172 8.63 -6.97 11.98
N ILE A 173 8.00 -5.83 12.30
CA ILE A 173 8.43 -4.91 13.38
C ILE A 173 8.61 -5.63 14.72
N ALA A 174 9.74 -5.37 15.38
CA ALA A 174 10.16 -6.03 16.62
C ALA A 174 9.11 -5.88 17.76
N LYS A 175 8.47 -7.00 18.10
CA LYS A 175 7.25 -7.09 18.93
C LYS A 175 7.22 -6.25 20.21
N SER A 176 8.33 -6.06 20.90
CA SER A 176 8.40 -5.28 22.14
C SER A 176 8.08 -3.80 21.91
N GLY A 177 8.76 -3.16 20.94
CA GLY A 177 8.55 -1.75 20.62
C GLY A 177 7.15 -1.49 20.07
N THR A 178 6.68 -2.34 19.14
CA THR A 178 5.34 -2.21 18.54
C THR A 178 4.23 -2.33 19.58
N SER A 179 4.35 -3.26 20.53
CA SER A 179 3.30 -3.46 21.55
C SER A 179 3.21 -2.27 22.52
N GLU A 180 4.35 -1.71 22.92
CA GLU A 180 4.39 -0.50 23.76
C GLU A 180 3.85 0.72 23.01
N PHE A 181 4.21 0.89 21.72
CA PHE A 181 3.63 1.91 20.86
C PHE A 181 2.11 1.77 20.75
N LEU A 182 1.60 0.57 20.42
CA LEU A 182 0.16 0.33 20.25
C LEU A 182 -0.66 0.66 21.51
N ASN A 183 -0.12 0.39 22.69
CA ASN A 183 -0.76 0.74 23.97
C ASN A 183 -0.78 2.26 24.16
N LYS A 184 0.40 2.91 24.16
CA LYS A 184 0.53 4.37 24.33
C LYS A 184 -0.23 5.18 23.27
N MET A 185 -0.30 4.68 22.04
CA MET A 185 -1.06 5.26 20.94
C MET A 185 -2.57 5.19 21.20
N THR A 186 -3.06 4.09 21.79
CA THR A 186 -4.48 3.93 22.16
C THR A 186 -4.81 4.86 23.34
N GLU A 187 -3.98 4.84 24.40
CA GLU A 187 -4.09 5.71 25.57
C GLU A 187 -4.10 7.21 25.16
N ALA A 188 -3.15 7.64 24.32
CA ALA A 188 -3.09 9.00 23.82
C ALA A 188 -4.29 9.39 22.94
N GLN A 189 -4.90 8.45 22.22
CA GLN A 189 -6.12 8.72 21.44
C GLN A 189 -7.37 8.83 22.32
N GLU A 190 -7.46 8.05 23.41
CA GLU A 190 -8.55 8.14 24.38
C GLU A 190 -8.47 9.44 25.22
N ASP A 191 -7.27 9.86 25.62
CA ASP A 191 -7.02 11.13 26.34
C ASP A 191 -7.00 12.37 25.42
N GLY A 192 -7.05 12.20 24.09
CA GLY A 192 -7.00 13.32 23.12
C GLY A 192 -5.64 14.03 22.99
N GLN A 193 -4.54 13.34 23.30
CA GLN A 193 -3.17 13.86 23.29
C GLN A 193 -2.52 13.85 21.89
N SER A 194 -1.36 14.51 21.76
CA SER A 194 -0.57 14.51 20.52
C SER A 194 0.10 13.16 20.27
N THR A 195 -0.41 12.42 19.29
CA THR A 195 0.19 11.16 18.84
C THR A 195 1.40 11.33 17.91
N SER A 196 1.63 12.54 17.40
CA SER A 196 2.67 12.80 16.38
C SER A 196 4.10 12.70 16.91
N GLU A 197 4.28 12.79 18.23
CA GLU A 197 5.56 12.62 18.92
C GLU A 197 5.89 11.14 19.16
N LEU A 198 4.89 10.32 19.51
CA LEU A 198 5.04 8.87 19.68
C LEU A 198 5.50 8.19 18.38
N ILE A 199 4.95 8.60 17.23
CA ILE A 199 5.26 8.00 15.93
C ILE A 199 6.75 8.11 15.59
N GLY A 200 7.36 9.26 15.88
CA GLY A 200 8.80 9.47 15.73
C GLY A 200 9.61 8.73 16.80
N GLN A 201 9.20 8.82 18.08
CA GLN A 201 9.91 8.16 19.19
C GLN A 201 10.05 6.64 19.01
N PHE A 202 9.03 5.99 18.45
CA PHE A 202 9.01 4.53 18.25
C PHE A 202 9.56 4.08 16.89
N GLY A 203 10.02 5.00 16.03
CA GLY A 203 10.59 4.67 14.71
C GLY A 203 9.58 4.10 13.70
N VAL A 204 8.28 4.28 13.96
CA VAL A 204 7.19 3.72 13.14
C VAL A 204 6.72 4.67 12.03
N GLY A 205 7.39 5.81 11.88
CA GLY A 205 7.05 6.87 10.94
C GLY A 205 7.05 6.47 9.46
N PHE A 206 7.78 5.43 9.05
CA PHE A 206 7.81 4.95 7.65
C PHE A 206 6.41 4.75 7.05
N TYR A 207 5.51 4.12 7.81
CA TYR A 207 4.15 3.79 7.35
C TYR A 207 3.23 5.00 7.18
N SER A 208 3.63 6.19 7.64
CA SER A 208 2.91 7.44 7.34
C SER A 208 2.99 7.83 5.85
N ALA A 209 3.91 7.23 5.07
CA ALA A 209 3.93 7.37 3.61
C ALA A 209 2.59 6.99 2.94
N PHE A 210 1.86 5.99 3.46
CA PHE A 210 0.55 5.59 2.94
C PHE A 210 -0.58 6.62 3.18
N LEU A 211 -0.32 7.72 3.90
CA LEU A 211 -1.21 8.90 3.93
C LEU A 211 -1.29 9.61 2.57
N VAL A 212 -0.21 9.55 1.79
CA VAL A 212 0.00 10.31 0.54
C VAL A 212 0.31 9.43 -0.67
N ALA A 213 0.60 8.15 -0.47
CA ALA A 213 0.92 7.19 -1.52
C ALA A 213 -0.08 6.03 -1.57
N ASP A 214 -0.43 5.57 -2.77
CA ASP A 214 -1.10 4.28 -2.98
C ASP A 214 -0.09 3.12 -2.96
N LYS A 215 1.16 3.39 -3.36
CA LYS A 215 2.22 2.39 -3.40
C LYS A 215 3.56 2.98 -2.97
N VAL A 216 4.27 2.23 -2.14
CA VAL A 216 5.61 2.57 -1.64
C VAL A 216 6.61 1.56 -2.18
N ILE A 217 7.67 2.07 -2.82
CA ILE A 217 8.74 1.27 -3.41
C ILE A 217 10.06 1.67 -2.74
N VAL A 218 10.72 0.72 -2.08
CA VAL A 218 11.99 0.94 -1.39
C VAL A 218 13.09 0.17 -2.12
N THR A 219 13.92 0.88 -2.89
CA THR A 219 15.15 0.31 -3.46
C THR A 219 16.28 0.54 -2.45
N SER A 220 17.02 -0.49 -2.04
CA SER A 220 18.11 -0.35 -1.07
C SER A 220 19.34 -1.18 -1.41
N LYS A 221 20.52 -0.67 -1.03
CA LYS A 221 21.82 -1.31 -1.19
C LYS A 221 22.63 -1.13 0.08
N HIS A 222 22.67 -2.18 0.91
CA HIS A 222 23.66 -2.30 2.00
C HIS A 222 25.02 -2.77 1.47
N ASN A 223 26.12 -2.49 2.18
CA ASN A 223 27.47 -2.92 1.74
C ASN A 223 27.57 -4.44 1.57
N ASN A 224 27.02 -5.22 2.51
CA ASN A 224 27.19 -6.67 2.60
C ASN A 224 26.26 -7.51 1.69
N ASP A 225 25.49 -6.88 0.80
CA ASP A 225 24.46 -7.56 -0.02
C ASP A 225 24.31 -6.89 -1.41
N THR A 226 23.57 -7.51 -2.32
CA THR A 226 23.18 -6.90 -3.60
C THR A 226 22.08 -5.86 -3.41
N GLN A 227 21.83 -5.04 -4.44
CA GLN A 227 20.72 -4.10 -4.44
C GLN A 227 19.39 -4.87 -4.54
N HIS A 228 18.41 -4.46 -3.74
CA HIS A 228 17.09 -5.09 -3.67
C HIS A 228 15.98 -4.04 -3.78
N ILE A 229 14.82 -4.46 -4.28
CA ILE A 229 13.59 -3.69 -4.35
C ILE A 229 12.55 -4.36 -3.46
N TRP A 230 11.94 -3.57 -2.57
CA TRP A 230 10.74 -3.90 -1.80
C TRP A 230 9.58 -3.06 -2.37
N GLU A 231 8.41 -3.67 -2.65
CA GLU A 231 7.20 -2.98 -3.14
C GLU A 231 6.01 -3.33 -2.24
N SER A 232 5.16 -2.35 -1.91
CA SER A 232 3.93 -2.58 -1.13
C SER A 232 2.81 -1.58 -1.43
N ASP A 233 1.57 -2.06 -1.32
CA ASP A 233 0.29 -1.35 -1.40
C ASP A 233 -0.37 -1.16 -0.01
N SER A 234 0.35 -1.46 1.08
CA SER A 234 -0.10 -1.60 2.47
C SER A 234 -0.97 -2.83 2.81
N ASN A 235 -1.33 -3.69 1.86
CA ASN A 235 -2.02 -4.97 2.12
C ASN A 235 -1.02 -6.14 2.17
N GLU A 236 -0.13 -6.21 1.18
CA GLU A 236 0.99 -7.14 1.13
C GLU A 236 2.29 -6.41 0.74
N PHE A 237 3.42 -7.11 0.77
CA PHE A 237 4.66 -6.62 0.20
C PHE A 237 5.42 -7.73 -0.53
N SER A 238 6.28 -7.36 -1.47
CA SER A 238 7.20 -8.31 -2.11
C SER A 238 8.64 -7.82 -2.08
N VAL A 239 9.60 -8.76 -2.16
CA VAL A 239 11.03 -8.45 -2.23
C VAL A 239 11.71 -9.22 -3.36
N ILE A 240 12.49 -8.49 -4.16
CA ILE A 240 13.29 -9.04 -5.26
C ILE A 240 14.66 -8.35 -5.36
N ALA A 241 15.65 -9.03 -5.94
CA ALA A 241 16.92 -8.42 -6.30
C ALA A 241 16.73 -7.43 -7.47
N ASP A 242 17.43 -6.30 -7.45
CA ASP A 242 17.27 -5.26 -8.47
C ASP A 242 17.90 -5.72 -9.81
N PRO A 243 17.11 -5.83 -10.90
CA PRO A 243 17.62 -6.24 -12.22
C PRO A 243 18.66 -5.28 -12.81
N ARG A 244 18.69 -4.03 -12.32
CA ARG A 244 19.62 -2.98 -12.76
C ARG A 244 21.00 -3.13 -12.12
N GLY A 245 21.16 -4.07 -11.18
CA GLY A 245 22.37 -4.24 -10.39
C GLY A 245 22.54 -3.14 -9.35
N ASN A 246 23.78 -2.81 -9.02
CA ASN A 246 24.08 -1.73 -8.07
C ASN A 246 24.03 -0.36 -8.77
N THR A 247 22.91 0.35 -8.64
CA THR A 247 22.75 1.72 -9.17
C THR A 247 22.86 2.80 -8.08
N LEU A 248 22.67 2.45 -6.80
CA LEU A 248 22.77 3.38 -5.67
C LEU A 248 24.21 3.53 -5.14
N GLY A 249 25.09 2.57 -5.44
CA GLY A 249 26.42 2.45 -4.81
C GLY A 249 26.29 1.87 -3.40
N ARG A 250 25.68 2.66 -2.50
CA ARG A 250 25.21 2.33 -1.15
C ARG A 250 24.13 3.34 -0.73
N GLY A 251 23.10 2.89 -0.02
CA GLY A 251 22.03 3.74 0.54
C GLY A 251 20.62 3.21 0.25
N THR A 252 19.62 4.08 0.35
CA THR A 252 18.21 3.73 0.07
C THR A 252 17.53 4.81 -0.77
N THR A 253 16.61 4.41 -1.65
CA THR A 253 15.65 5.30 -2.32
C THR A 253 14.24 4.83 -2.01
N ILE A 254 13.50 5.66 -1.28
CA ILE A 254 12.06 5.50 -1.06
C ILE A 254 11.35 6.30 -2.16
N THR A 255 10.62 5.59 -3.02
CA THR A 255 9.79 6.17 -4.08
C THR A 255 8.33 5.99 -3.71
N LEU A 256 7.58 7.08 -3.73
CA LEU A 256 6.16 7.14 -3.45
C LEU A 256 5.40 7.32 -4.77
N VAL A 257 4.51 6.37 -5.09
CA VAL A 257 3.49 6.58 -6.12
C VAL A 257 2.33 7.31 -5.44
N LEU A 258 2.19 8.60 -5.71
CA LEU A 258 1.30 9.47 -4.93
C LEU A 258 -0.17 9.28 -5.30
N LYS A 259 -1.04 9.48 -4.31
CA LYS A 259 -2.49 9.55 -4.50
C LYS A 259 -2.86 10.79 -5.31
N GLU A 260 -3.98 10.78 -6.02
CA GLU A 260 -4.45 11.95 -6.78
C GLU A 260 -4.62 13.20 -5.88
N GLU A 261 -5.16 13.03 -4.65
CA GLU A 261 -5.30 14.13 -3.68
C GLU A 261 -4.00 14.49 -2.93
N ALA A 262 -2.87 13.90 -3.33
CA ALA A 262 -1.53 14.17 -2.82
C ALA A 262 -0.59 14.81 -3.88
N SER A 263 -1.13 15.17 -5.05
CA SER A 263 -0.39 15.82 -6.15
C SER A 263 0.33 17.13 -5.76
N ASP A 264 -0.15 17.86 -4.75
CA ASP A 264 0.53 19.02 -4.15
C ASP A 264 1.98 18.74 -3.68
N TYR A 265 2.30 17.49 -3.32
CA TYR A 265 3.66 17.09 -2.92
C TYR A 265 4.61 16.86 -4.11
N LEU A 266 4.17 17.09 -5.34
CA LEU A 266 5.02 17.18 -6.53
C LEU A 266 5.37 18.64 -6.89
N GLU A 267 4.76 19.62 -6.21
CA GLU A 267 5.13 21.02 -6.36
C GLU A 267 6.43 21.35 -5.64
N LEU A 268 7.40 21.86 -6.41
CA LEU A 268 8.76 22.09 -5.92
C LEU A 268 8.80 23.05 -4.72
N ASP A 269 7.90 24.04 -4.66
CA ASP A 269 7.88 25.00 -3.56
C ASP A 269 7.18 24.43 -2.31
N THR A 270 6.19 23.55 -2.46
CA THR A 270 5.65 22.74 -1.36
C THR A 270 6.76 21.91 -0.73
N ILE A 271 7.48 21.12 -1.53
CA ILE A 271 8.57 20.27 -1.04
C ILE A 271 9.73 21.08 -0.46
N LYS A 272 10.18 22.17 -1.10
CA LYS A 272 11.22 23.06 -0.53
C LYS A 272 10.81 23.62 0.84
N ASN A 273 9.54 23.97 1.04
CA ASN A 273 9.04 24.50 2.30
C ASN A 273 8.94 23.42 3.39
N LEU A 274 8.45 22.22 3.05
CA LEU A 274 8.39 21.09 3.98
C LEU A 274 9.80 20.59 4.38
N VAL A 275 10.74 20.52 3.42
CA VAL A 275 12.14 20.20 3.72
C VAL A 275 12.73 21.23 4.68
N LYS A 276 12.62 22.54 4.42
CA LYS A 276 13.10 23.59 5.36
C LYS A 276 12.44 23.57 6.74
N LYS A 277 11.19 23.08 6.82
CA LYS A 277 10.42 22.95 8.07
C LYS A 277 10.92 21.78 8.92
N TYR A 278 11.28 20.66 8.30
CA TYR A 278 11.68 19.44 9.01
C TYR A 278 13.19 19.19 9.09
N SER A 279 14.00 19.81 8.23
CA SER A 279 15.47 19.59 8.18
C SER A 279 16.25 20.36 9.26
N GLN A 280 15.60 21.13 10.14
CA GLN A 280 16.26 22.11 11.02
C GLN A 280 17.22 21.48 12.05
N PHE A 281 17.04 20.20 12.36
CA PHE A 281 17.84 19.44 13.33
C PHE A 281 18.63 18.29 12.67
N ILE A 282 18.69 18.25 11.34
CA ILE A 282 19.35 17.19 10.58
C ILE A 282 20.81 17.58 10.30
N ASN A 283 21.75 16.71 10.70
CA ASN A 283 23.19 16.98 10.62
C ASN A 283 23.80 16.75 9.22
N PHE A 284 22.99 16.45 8.21
CA PHE A 284 23.40 16.11 6.85
C PHE A 284 22.79 17.06 5.82
N PRO A 285 23.51 17.36 4.71
CA PRO A 285 22.99 18.20 3.65
C PRO A 285 21.80 17.51 2.94
N ILE A 286 20.68 18.23 2.87
CA ILE A 286 19.49 17.82 2.11
C ILE A 286 19.38 18.67 0.85
N TYR A 287 19.30 18.01 -0.30
CA TYR A 287 19.12 18.64 -1.61
C TYR A 287 17.72 18.37 -2.13
N VAL A 288 17.08 19.38 -2.72
CA VAL A 288 15.84 19.22 -3.50
C VAL A 288 16.19 19.48 -4.96
N TRP A 289 15.91 18.53 -5.85
CA TRP A 289 16.12 18.70 -7.27
C TRP A 289 15.14 19.74 -7.84
N SER A 290 15.67 20.80 -8.43
CA SER A 290 14.90 21.78 -9.20
C SER A 290 15.46 21.87 -10.62
N SER A 291 14.61 21.53 -11.58
CA SER A 291 14.74 21.90 -13.00
C SER A 291 14.57 23.40 -13.20
#